data_AF-A0A9D4IUL6-F1
#
_entry.id   AF-A0A9D4IUL6-F1
#
_cell.length_a   1.000
_cell.length_b   1.000
_cell.length_c   1.000
_cell.angle_alpha   90.00
_cell.angle_beta   90.00
_cell.angle_gamma   90.00
#
_symmetry.space_group_name_H-M   'P 1'
#
loop_
_entity.id
_entity.type
_entity.pdbx_description
1 polymer ?
#
loop_
_entity_poly.entity_id
_entity_poly.type
_entity_poly.pdbx_seq_one_letter_code
_entity_poly.pdbx_strand_id
1 'polypeptide(L)' 'MSYTLISPPQAFCYKGKCSTHTGQCRLLWGSTGRVSDPVCFKHLNTNGSKHGNCGYNWTQIRYLPCLRE' A
#
# COMPACT_ATOMS: atom_id res chain seq x y z
N MET A 1 -6.62 -30.50 7.95
CA MET A 1 -6.07 -29.94 6.71
C MET A 1 -5.99 -28.44 6.87
N SER A 2 -4.90 -27.95 7.45
CA SER A 2 -4.69 -26.53 7.71
C SER A 2 -4.31 -25.86 6.38
N TYR A 3 -5.28 -25.30 5.68
CA TYR A 3 -4.99 -24.42 4.56
C TYR A 3 -4.36 -23.15 5.13
N THR A 4 -3.03 -23.10 5.15
CA THR A 4 -2.29 -21.87 5.40
C THR A 4 -2.61 -20.96 4.22
N LEU A 5 -3.59 -20.08 4.38
CA LEU A 5 -3.83 -18.97 3.46
C LEU A 5 -2.49 -18.26 3.32
N ILE A 6 -1.91 -18.33 2.13
CA ILE A 6 -0.68 -17.61 1.78
C ILE A 6 -1.03 -16.14 1.86
N SER A 7 -0.87 -15.56 3.04
CA SER A 7 -0.90 -14.12 3.19
C SER A 7 0.27 -13.60 2.35
N PRO A 8 0.08 -12.64 1.43
CA PRO A 8 1.21 -11.94 0.83
C PRO A 8 2.09 -11.38 1.97
N PRO A 9 3.39 -11.15 1.75
CA PRO A 9 4.28 -10.72 2.83
C PRO A 9 3.69 -9.47 3.50
N GLN A 10 3.14 -9.66 4.70
CA GLN A 10 2.50 -8.61 5.48
C GLN A 10 3.53 -7.57 5.97
N ALA A 11 4.81 -7.87 5.78
CA ALA A 11 5.95 -7.06 6.16
C ALA A 11 6.99 -7.02 5.03
N PHE A 12 7.54 -5.85 4.76
CA PHE A 12 8.78 -5.68 4.01
C PHE A 12 9.89 -5.28 4.99
N CYS A 13 10.98 -6.05 5.02
CA CYS A 13 12.12 -5.79 5.91
C CYS A 13 13.29 -5.25 5.11
N TYR A 14 13.78 -4.07 5.48
CA TYR A 14 14.92 -3.42 4.84
C TYR A 14 15.83 -2.80 5.90
N LYS A 15 17.13 -3.11 5.85
CA LYS A 15 18.16 -2.62 6.78
C LYS A 15 17.79 -2.76 8.26
N GLY A 16 17.28 -3.93 8.65
CA GLY A 16 16.90 -4.24 10.02
C GLY A 16 15.59 -3.60 10.49
N LYS A 17 14.86 -2.89 9.62
CA LYS A 17 13.52 -2.35 9.91
C LYS A 17 12.47 -3.10 9.09
N CYS A 18 11.55 -3.74 9.77
CA CYS A 18 10.39 -4.38 9.15
C CYS A 18 9.19 -3.45 9.22
N SER A 19 8.67 -3.08 8.05
CA SER A 19 7.48 -2.23 7.92
C SER A 19 6.30 -3.07 7.46
N THR A 20 5.16 -2.92 8.13
CA THR A 20 3.89 -3.57 7.75
C THR A 20 2.89 -2.50 7.37
N HIS A 21 1.95 -2.82 6.47
CA HIS A 21 0.86 -1.88 6.14
C HIS A 21 0.06 -1.52 7.41
N THR A 22 -0.22 -2.49 8.28
CA THR A 22 -0.93 -2.25 9.54
C THR A 22 -0.16 -1.33 10.46
N GLY A 23 1.15 -1.55 10.61
CA GLY A 23 2.02 -0.69 11.43
C GLY A 23 2.07 0.73 10.90
N GLN A 24 2.18 0.90 9.58
CA GLN A 24 2.13 2.22 8.94
C GLN A 24 0.78 2.91 9.16
N CYS A 25 -0.33 2.19 9.02
CA CYS A 25 -1.66 2.74 9.29
C CYS A 25 -1.80 3.19 10.75
N ARG A 26 -1.33 2.39 11.71
CA ARG A 26 -1.40 2.75 13.12
C ARG A 26 -0.53 3.95 13.49
N LEU A 27 0.61 4.10 12.81
CA LEU A 27 1.49 5.25 12.99
C LEU A 27 0.82 6.56 12.53
N LEU A 28 0.09 6.53 11.42
CA LEU A 28 -0.55 7.72 10.84
C LEU A 28 -1.88 8.07 11.49
N TRP A 29 -2.69 7.06 11.83
CA TRP A 29 -4.08 7.24 12.29
C TRP A 29 -4.34 6.77 13.73
N GLY A 30 -3.30 6.42 14.48
CA GLY A 30 -3.40 5.92 15.86
C GLY A 30 -3.81 4.45 15.96
N SER A 31 -4.16 3.98 17.15
CA SER A 31 -4.44 2.55 17.43
C SER A 31 -5.57 1.96 16.58
N THR A 32 -6.51 2.80 16.13
CA THR A 32 -7.64 2.44 15.25
C THR A 32 -7.27 2.35 13.77
N GLY A 33 -6.04 2.75 13.40
CA GLY A 33 -5.53 2.66 12.03
C GLY A 33 -5.50 1.21 11.54
N ARG A 34 -6.17 0.95 10.41
CA ARG A 34 -6.26 -0.37 9.78
C ARG A 34 -5.98 -0.30 8.29
N VAL A 35 -5.49 -1.40 7.75
CA VAL A 35 -5.25 -1.54 6.31
C VAL A 35 -6.59 -1.63 5.59
N SER A 36 -6.64 -1.05 4.39
CA SER A 36 -7.80 -1.17 3.50
C SER A 36 -7.84 -2.54 2.81
N ASP A 37 -8.96 -2.87 2.18
CA ASP A 37 -9.07 -4.09 1.39
C ASP A 37 -8.08 -4.07 0.20
N PRO A 38 -7.42 -5.19 -0.14
CA PRO A 38 -6.55 -5.30 -1.33
C PRO A 38 -7.18 -4.77 -2.63
N VAL A 39 -8.50 -4.89 -2.79
CA VAL A 39 -9.25 -4.37 -3.95
C VAL A 39 -9.09 -2.85 -4.10
N CYS A 40 -9.05 -2.11 -2.99
CA CYS A 40 -8.87 -0.66 -3.02
C CYS A 40 -7.52 -0.29 -3.63
N PHE A 41 -6.44 -0.99 -3.27
CA PHE A 41 -5.11 -0.71 -3.81
C PHE A 41 -5.05 -1.02 -5.31
N LYS A 42 -5.59 -2.17 -5.74
CA LYS A 42 -5.59 -2.58 -7.15
C LYS A 42 -6.33 -1.61 -8.06
N HIS A 43 -7.48 -1.11 -7.63
CA HIS A 43 -8.30 -0.22 -8.45
C HIS A 43 -7.94 1.26 -8.29
N LEU A 44 -7.70 1.75 -7.08
CA LEU A 44 -7.48 3.19 -6.87
C LEU A 44 -6.07 3.62 -7.27
N ASN A 45 -5.04 2.81 -7.02
CA ASN A 45 -3.67 3.22 -7.32
C ASN A 45 -3.37 3.28 -8.83
N THR A 46 -4.16 2.58 -9.64
CA THR A 46 -4.04 2.60 -11.11
C THR A 46 -4.75 3.80 -11.75
N ASN A 47 -5.54 4.58 -10.97
CA ASN A 47 -6.18 5.79 -11.47
C ASN A 47 -5.18 6.93 -11.75
N GLY A 48 -4.01 6.95 -11.08
CA GLY A 48 -3.05 8.04 -11.22
C GLY A 48 -3.61 9.38 -10.74
N SER A 49 -4.16 9.38 -9.51
CA SER A 49 -4.81 10.54 -8.90
C SER A 49 -4.23 10.87 -7.53
N LYS A 50 -4.62 11.99 -6.92
CA LYS A 50 -4.22 12.36 -5.56
C LYS A 50 -4.58 11.34 -4.49
N HIS A 51 -5.59 10.49 -4.75
CA HIS A 51 -6.08 9.48 -3.83
C HIS A 51 -5.52 8.07 -4.07
N GLY A 52 -4.82 7.87 -5.19
CA GLY A 52 -4.21 6.58 -5.53
C GLY A 52 -3.28 6.74 -6.73
N ASN A 53 -1.99 6.49 -6.48
CA ASN A 53 -0.90 6.67 -7.45
C ASN A 53 0.36 5.91 -6.99
N CYS A 54 1.33 5.79 -7.89
CA CYS A 54 2.66 5.25 -7.63
C CYS A 54 3.74 6.34 -7.50
N GLY A 55 3.33 7.57 -7.23
CA GLY A 55 4.22 8.71 -7.08
C GLY A 55 3.74 9.94 -7.83
N TYR A 56 4.41 11.05 -7.54
CA TYR A 56 4.16 12.33 -8.19
C TYR A 56 5.35 12.70 -9.08
N ASN A 57 5.09 12.91 -10.36
CA ASN A 57 6.08 13.41 -11.30
C ASN A 57 6.10 14.94 -11.22
N TRP A 58 7.17 15.49 -10.65
CA TRP A 58 7.34 16.93 -10.48
C TRP A 58 7.63 17.67 -11.80
N THR A 59 8.26 17.02 -12.76
CA THR A 59 8.58 17.60 -14.08
C THR A 59 7.32 17.79 -14.92
N GLN A 60 6.42 16.81 -14.89
CA GLN A 60 5.16 16.83 -15.64
C GLN A 60 3.96 17.28 -14.80
N ILE A 61 4.20 17.62 -13.52
CA ILE A 61 3.21 18.11 -12.55
C ILE A 61 1.96 17.20 -12.54
N ARG A 62 2.17 15.89 -12.36
CA ARG A 62 1.07 14.91 -12.38
C ARG A 62 1.31 13.69 -11.49
N TYR A 63 0.23 13.07 -11.07
CA TYR A 63 0.27 11.76 -10.42
C TYR A 63 0.51 10.65 -11.44
N LEU A 64 1.39 9.71 -11.11
CA LEU A 64 1.68 8.55 -11.95
C LEU A 64 0.78 7.39 -11.55
N PRO A 65 0.00 6.79 -12.48
CA PRO A 65 -0.74 5.59 -12.18
C PRO A 65 0.23 4.43 -11.92
N CYS A 66 -0.13 3.55 -10.99
CA CYS A 66 0.55 2.28 -10.84
C CYS A 66 0.31 1.38 -12.06
N LEU A 67 1.26 0.48 -12.34
CA LEU A 67 1.07 -0.59 -13.31
C LEU A 67 -0.01 -1.56 -12.81
N ARG A 68 -0.84 -2.05 -13.73
CA ARG A 68 -1.71 -3.18 -13.43
C ARG A 68 -0.85 -4.44 -13.35
N GLU A 69 -0.97 -5.17 -12.25
CA GLU A 69 -0.43 -6.53 -12.10
C GLU A 69 -1.21 -7.53 -12.96
#